data_AF-A0A2E1ANP8-F1
#
_entry.id   AF-A0A2E1ANP8-F1
#
_cell.length_a   1.000
_cell.length_b   1.000
_cell.length_c   1.000
_cell.angle_alpha   90.00
_cell.angle_beta   90.00
_cell.angle_gamma   90.00
#
_symmetry.space_group_name_H-M   'P 1'
#
loop_
_entity.id
_entity.type
_entity.pdbx_description
1 polymer ?
#
loop_
_entity_poly.entity_id
_entity_poly.type
_entity_poly.pdbx_seq_one_letter_code
_entity_poly.pdbx_strand_id
1 'polypeptide(L)'
;MADKYIPTQDTDVGYNNNFKVIRFECAVPEKDTMMAYTAALQSKAEHPIAKAILKALPPITLSDYTVDKFEKIPGCGIKGFVDGHEVIIGNIAWMKSYDFYYDESLDHVNEKVVIVMIDDRYTGCFFITETTA
;
A
#
# COMPACT_ATOMS: atom_id res chain seq x y z
N MET A 1 44.55 7.40 34.05
CA MET A 1 43.23 7.30 34.69
C MET A 1 42.20 7.78 33.68
N ALA A 2 41.12 7.01 33.55
CA ALA A 2 40.00 7.20 32.63
C ALA A 2 39.30 8.56 32.90
N ASP A 3 38.60 9.19 31.96
CA ASP A 3 37.35 8.66 31.41
C ASP A 3 37.13 8.98 29.93
N LYS A 4 36.74 7.93 29.22
CA LYS A 4 36.34 7.90 27.82
C LYS A 4 34.85 8.29 27.78
N TYR A 5 34.54 9.50 27.33
CA TYR A 5 33.16 9.88 27.03
C TYR A 5 32.73 9.15 25.74
N ILE A 6 31.91 8.12 25.91
CA ILE A 6 31.16 7.46 24.84
C ILE A 6 29.71 7.93 25.02
N PRO A 7 29.19 8.85 24.19
CA PRO A 7 27.77 9.10 24.19
C PRO A 7 27.05 7.86 23.64
N THR A 8 25.96 7.55 24.32
CA THR A 8 25.17 6.32 24.33
C THR A 8 24.59 5.95 22.97
N GLN A 9 24.45 4.63 22.77
CA GLN A 9 23.68 4.01 21.69
C GLN A 9 22.40 4.82 21.42
N ASP A 10 22.27 5.33 20.19
CA ASP A 10 20.97 5.66 19.64
C ASP A 10 20.18 4.35 19.65
N THR A 11 19.30 4.22 20.64
CA THR A 11 18.25 3.24 20.60
C THR A 11 17.39 3.63 19.40
N ASP A 12 17.66 3.00 18.26
CA ASP A 12 16.66 2.74 17.25
C ASP A 12 15.54 1.97 17.97
N VAL A 13 14.65 2.72 18.62
CA VAL A 13 13.29 2.25 18.93
C VAL A 13 12.61 2.23 17.57
N GLY A 14 13.06 1.30 16.74
CA GLY A 14 12.42 0.97 15.48
C GLY A 14 11.03 0.55 15.88
N TYR A 15 10.06 1.44 15.68
CA TYR A 15 8.66 1.07 15.59
C TYR A 15 8.59 0.03 14.45
N ASN A 16 8.79 -1.23 14.80
CA ASN A 16 8.52 -2.38 13.93
C ASN A 16 7.01 -2.48 13.82
N ASN A 17 6.40 -1.49 13.17
CA ASN A 17 4.97 -1.43 12.95
C ASN A 17 4.63 -2.56 11.98
N ASN A 18 4.16 -3.65 12.56
CA ASN A 18 3.68 -4.79 11.82
C ASN A 18 2.26 -4.48 11.35
N PHE A 19 2.08 -4.39 10.03
CA PHE A 19 0.76 -4.20 9.45
C PHE A 19 0.13 -5.55 9.09
N LYS A 20 -1.19 -5.62 9.24
CA LYS A 20 -1.98 -6.77 8.80
C LYS A 20 -3.19 -6.28 8.04
N VAL A 21 -3.44 -6.88 6.88
CA VAL A 21 -4.71 -6.71 6.16
C VAL A 21 -5.78 -7.51 6.90
N ILE A 22 -6.84 -6.83 7.34
CA ILE A 22 -8.01 -7.45 7.97
C ILE A 22 -8.90 -8.07 6.90
N ARG A 23 -9.18 -7.29 5.85
CA ARG A 23 -9.98 -7.66 4.68
C ARG A 23 -9.62 -6.75 3.52
N PHE A 24 -10.03 -7.15 2.32
CA PHE A 24 -10.01 -6.29 1.15
C PHE A 24 -11.31 -6.45 0.38
N GLU A 25 -11.70 -5.41 -0.33
CA GLU A 25 -12.94 -5.32 -1.09
C GLU A 25 -12.60 -5.00 -2.54
N CYS A 26 -13.28 -5.66 -3.47
CA CYS A 26 -13.14 -5.42 -4.90
C CYS A 26 -14.44 -4.79 -5.40
N ALA A 27 -14.33 -3.64 -6.05
CA ALA A 27 -15.45 -2.87 -6.58
C ALA A 27 -15.72 -3.15 -8.06
N VAL A 28 -14.91 -4.00 -8.70
CA VAL A 28 -15.00 -4.37 -10.12
C VAL A 28 -15.10 -5.89 -10.32
N PRO A 29 -15.68 -6.37 -11.43
CA PRO A 29 -15.70 -7.80 -11.77
C PRO A 29 -14.32 -8.42 -11.97
N GLU A 30 -13.35 -7.65 -12.46
CA GLU A 30 -11.98 -8.08 -12.80
C GLU A 30 -11.07 -8.19 -11.57
N LYS A 31 -11.52 -8.96 -10.58
CA LYS A 31 -10.84 -9.11 -9.28
C LYS A 31 -9.39 -9.58 -9.42
N ASP A 32 -9.13 -10.54 -10.30
CA ASP A 32 -7.79 -11.09 -10.50
C ASP A 32 -6.82 -10.05 -11.06
N THR A 33 -7.28 -9.22 -12.01
CA THR A 33 -6.50 -8.10 -12.55
C THR A 33 -6.20 -7.07 -11.46
N MET A 34 -7.21 -6.68 -10.67
CA MET A 34 -7.01 -5.73 -9.56
C MET A 34 -5.97 -6.24 -8.56
N MET A 35 -6.06 -7.52 -8.16
CA MET A 35 -5.10 -8.15 -7.25
C MET A 35 -3.69 -8.23 -7.86
N ALA A 36 -3.58 -8.67 -9.11
CA ALA A 36 -2.31 -8.82 -9.80
C ALA A 36 -1.59 -7.48 -9.98
N TYR A 37 -2.30 -6.45 -10.44
CA TYR A 37 -1.74 -5.12 -10.63
C TYR A 37 -1.36 -4.46 -9.31
N THR A 38 -2.18 -4.64 -8.28
CA THR A 38 -1.83 -4.23 -6.91
C THR A 38 -0.52 -4.87 -6.46
N ALA A 39 -0.39 -6.20 -6.62
CA ALA A 39 0.81 -6.92 -6.22
C ALA A 39 2.04 -6.50 -7.04
N ALA A 40 1.91 -6.38 -8.36
CA ALA A 40 2.98 -5.95 -9.24
C ALA A 40 3.53 -4.58 -8.81
N LEU A 41 2.66 -3.58 -8.63
CA LEU A 41 3.11 -2.25 -8.23
C LEU A 41 3.67 -2.22 -6.79
N GLN A 42 2.99 -2.89 -5.83
CA GLN A 42 3.46 -2.95 -4.44
C GLN A 42 4.80 -3.69 -4.29
N SER A 43 5.14 -4.61 -5.19
CA SER A 43 6.43 -5.31 -5.17
C SER A 43 7.64 -4.39 -5.32
N LYS A 44 7.44 -3.18 -5.88
CA LYS A 44 8.48 -2.16 -6.02
C LYS A 44 8.62 -1.28 -4.77
N ALA A 45 7.68 -1.36 -3.83
CA ALA A 45 7.67 -0.55 -2.62
C ALA A 45 8.27 -1.29 -1.42
N GLU A 46 9.12 -0.61 -0.65
CA GLU A 46 9.75 -1.18 0.56
C GLU A 46 8.91 -1.01 1.83
N HIS A 47 7.77 -0.33 1.74
CA HIS A 47 6.96 0.07 2.89
C HIS A 47 6.36 -1.17 3.61
N PRO A 48 6.31 -1.21 4.96
CA PRO A 48 5.71 -2.32 5.70
C PRO A 48 4.25 -2.65 5.30
N ILE A 49 3.45 -1.63 4.97
CA ILE A 49 2.09 -1.81 4.39
C ILE A 49 2.14 -2.58 3.06
N ALA A 50 3.10 -2.31 2.17
CA ALA A 50 3.24 -3.03 0.90
C ALA A 50 3.44 -4.52 1.15
N LYS A 51 4.31 -4.87 2.10
CA LYS A 51 4.55 -6.26 2.53
C LYS A 51 3.28 -6.91 3.09
N ALA A 52 2.50 -6.19 3.88
CA ALA A 52 1.23 -6.69 4.43
C ALA A 52 0.20 -6.97 3.33
N ILE A 53 0.09 -6.09 2.34
CA ILE A 53 -0.79 -6.26 1.18
C ILE A 53 -0.36 -7.47 0.35
N LEU A 54 0.93 -7.55 -0.01
CA LEU A 54 1.47 -8.69 -0.78
C LEU A 54 1.23 -10.03 -0.07
N LYS A 55 1.33 -10.07 1.26
CA LYS A 55 1.08 -11.27 2.06
C LYS A 55 -0.40 -11.66 2.12
N ALA A 56 -1.31 -10.70 1.97
CA ALA A 56 -2.75 -10.94 2.04
C ALA A 56 -3.36 -11.40 0.71
N LEU A 57 -2.67 -11.12 -0.39
CA LEU A 57 -3.08 -11.51 -1.74
C LEU A 57 -2.74 -12.98 -2.02
N PRO A 58 -3.46 -13.64 -2.95
CA PRO A 58 -3.07 -14.96 -3.43
C PRO A 58 -1.67 -14.92 -4.06
N PRO A 59 -0.98 -16.06 -4.18
CA PRO A 59 0.30 -16.12 -4.89
C PRO A 59 0.13 -15.61 -6.32
N ILE A 60 0.91 -14.58 -6.67
CA ILE A 60 0.95 -13.95 -7.99
C ILE A 60 2.37 -14.03 -8.51
N THR A 61 2.53 -14.55 -9.73
CA THR A 61 3.82 -14.62 -10.41
C THR A 61 4.19 -13.23 -10.92
N LEU A 62 4.94 -12.46 -10.11
CA LEU A 62 5.26 -11.06 -10.41
C LEU A 62 6.07 -10.87 -11.71
N SER A 63 6.78 -11.90 -12.18
CA SER A 63 7.53 -11.85 -13.45
C SER A 63 6.63 -11.79 -14.68
N ASP A 64 5.34 -12.07 -14.55
CA ASP A 64 4.38 -12.02 -15.65
C ASP A 64 3.91 -10.58 -15.94
N TYR A 65 4.27 -9.61 -15.09
CA TYR A 65 3.83 -8.23 -15.15
C TYR A 65 5.01 -7.27 -15.28
N THR A 66 4.89 -6.29 -16.17
CA THR A 66 5.90 -5.23 -16.33
C THR A 66 5.46 -4.00 -15.56
N VAL A 67 6.35 -3.44 -14.73
CA VAL A 67 6.10 -2.20 -13.98
C VAL A 67 6.98 -1.08 -14.52
N ASP A 68 6.35 -0.03 -15.02
CA ASP A 68 6.99 1.15 -15.59
C ASP A 68 6.64 2.42 -14.81
N LYS A 69 7.53 3.42 -14.88
CA LYS A 69 7.37 4.75 -14.25
C LYS A 69 6.90 4.69 -12.79
N PHE A 70 7.45 3.74 -12.03
CA PHE A 70 7.16 3.62 -10.60
C PHE A 70 7.56 4.92 -9.87
N GLU A 71 6.62 5.46 -9.10
CA GLU A 71 6.79 6.65 -8.29
C GLU A 71 6.26 6.41 -6.87
N LYS A 72 7.04 6.82 -5.88
CA LYS A 72 6.63 6.85 -4.48
C LYS A 72 6.27 8.29 -4.11
N ILE A 73 5.09 8.46 -3.53
CA ILE A 73 4.55 9.77 -3.16
C ILE A 73 4.47 9.80 -1.63
N PRO A 74 5.45 10.42 -0.95
CA PRO A 74 5.58 10.37 0.50
C PRO A 74 4.30 10.80 1.23
N GLY A 75 3.90 10.03 2.24
CA GLY A 75 2.68 10.29 3.00
C GLY A 75 1.37 10.00 2.26
N CYS A 76 1.42 9.63 0.98
CA CYS A 76 0.23 9.46 0.14
C CYS A 76 0.08 8.01 -0.36
N GLY A 77 1.10 7.49 -1.05
CA GLY A 77 1.01 6.19 -1.70
C GLY A 77 2.09 5.96 -2.77
N ILE A 78 1.75 5.14 -3.75
CA ILE A 78 2.57 4.80 -4.92
C ILE A 78 1.73 4.91 -6.19
N LYS A 79 2.39 5.22 -7.30
CA LYS A 79 1.80 5.29 -8.64
C LYS A 79 2.75 4.66 -9.65
N GLY A 80 2.23 4.15 -10.75
CA GLY A 80 3.02 3.67 -11.87
C GLY A 80 2.14 3.06 -12.93
N PHE A 81 2.76 2.31 -13.85
CA PHE A 81 2.05 1.58 -14.89
C PHE A 81 2.34 0.09 -14.74
N VAL A 82 1.30 -0.73 -14.79
CA VAL A 82 1.42 -2.20 -14.84
C VAL A 82 0.86 -2.66 -16.18
N ASP A 83 1.70 -3.27 -17.02
CA ASP A 83 1.35 -3.67 -18.40
C ASP A 83 0.70 -2.53 -19.22
N GLY A 84 1.14 -1.29 -18.98
CA GLY A 84 0.63 -0.10 -19.66
C GLY A 84 -0.62 0.52 -19.05
N HIS A 85 -1.25 -0.10 -18.04
CA HIS A 85 -2.37 0.46 -17.29
C HIS A 85 -1.89 1.31 -16.13
N GLU A 86 -2.48 2.49 -15.93
CA GLU A 86 -2.11 3.34 -14.80
C GLU A 86 -2.66 2.74 -13.51
N VAL A 87 -1.80 2.56 -12.51
CA VAL A 87 -2.17 2.00 -11.21
C VAL A 87 -1.74 2.97 -10.12
N ILE A 88 -2.70 3.34 -9.27
CA ILE A 88 -2.49 4.24 -8.14
C ILE A 88 -2.94 3.54 -6.87
N ILE A 89 -2.08 3.48 -5.85
CA ILE A 89 -2.36 2.80 -4.58
C ILE A 89 -1.97 3.71 -3.42
N GLY A 90 -2.91 4.05 -2.54
CA GLY A 90 -2.67 5.06 -1.53
C GLY A 90 -3.84 5.31 -0.58
N ASN A 91 -3.66 6.26 0.34
CA ASN A 91 -4.69 6.59 1.32
C ASN A 91 -5.85 7.39 0.72
N ILE A 92 -7.00 7.39 1.40
CA ILE A 92 -8.21 8.07 0.95
C ILE A 92 -7.97 9.59 0.75
N ALA A 93 -7.23 10.23 1.66
CA ALA A 93 -6.98 11.67 1.61
C ALA A 93 -6.30 12.11 0.31
N TRP A 94 -5.33 11.33 -0.18
CA TRP A 94 -4.69 11.61 -1.45
C TRP A 94 -5.59 11.25 -2.64
N MET A 95 -6.30 10.13 -2.57
CA MET A 95 -7.18 9.72 -3.67
C MET A 95 -8.29 10.73 -3.94
N LYS A 96 -8.78 11.45 -2.92
CA LYS A 96 -9.76 12.55 -3.10
C LYS A 96 -9.32 13.63 -4.08
N SER A 97 -8.02 13.73 -4.38
CA SER A 97 -7.51 14.64 -5.42
C SER A 97 -7.78 14.19 -6.86
N TYR A 98 -8.19 12.93 -7.09
CA TYR A 98 -8.45 12.34 -8.40
C TYR A 98 -9.94 12.31 -8.81
N ASP A 99 -10.83 12.95 -8.04
CA ASP A 99 -12.28 13.07 -8.32
C ASP A 99 -12.94 11.73 -8.75
N PHE A 100 -12.89 10.74 -7.86
CA PHE A 100 -13.39 9.38 -8.11
C PHE A 100 -14.55 9.02 -7.18
N TYR A 101 -15.46 8.17 -7.67
CA TYR A 101 -16.59 7.67 -6.87
C TYR A 101 -16.15 6.52 -5.96
N TYR A 102 -16.36 6.68 -4.66
CA TYR A 102 -16.21 5.63 -3.65
C TYR A 102 -17.30 5.73 -2.59
N ASP A 103 -17.45 4.70 -1.76
CA ASP A 103 -18.36 4.75 -0.63
C ASP A 103 -17.77 5.66 0.47
N GLU A 104 -18.37 6.84 0.67
CA GLU A 104 -17.95 7.80 1.71
C GLU A 104 -17.96 7.21 3.13
N SER A 105 -18.65 6.08 3.36
CA SER A 105 -18.55 5.35 4.63
C SER A 105 -17.11 4.96 4.99
N LEU A 106 -16.23 4.83 3.99
CA LEU A 106 -14.79 4.60 4.16
C LEU A 106 -14.06 5.74 4.87
N ASP A 107 -14.60 6.97 4.91
CA ASP A 107 -14.02 8.07 5.68
C ASP A 107 -14.24 7.94 7.19
N HIS A 108 -15.16 7.08 7.60
CA HIS A 108 -15.58 6.93 8.99
C HIS A 108 -15.10 5.63 9.63
N VAL A 109 -14.33 4.81 8.92
CA VAL A 109 -13.73 3.61 9.49
C VAL A 109 -12.51 3.96 10.34
N ASN A 110 -12.28 3.22 11.41
CA ASN A 110 -11.15 3.45 12.32
C ASN A 110 -9.85 2.84 11.78
N GLU A 111 -9.96 1.86 10.88
CA GLU A 111 -8.83 1.20 10.26
C GLU A 111 -8.16 2.08 9.19
N LYS A 112 -6.88 1.82 8.92
CA LYS A 112 -6.18 2.43 7.79
C LYS A 112 -6.74 1.82 6.50
N VAL A 113 -7.26 2.65 5.61
CA VAL A 113 -7.75 2.22 4.29
C VAL A 113 -6.73 2.58 3.21
N VAL A 114 -6.36 1.59 2.40
CA VAL A 114 -5.56 1.75 1.20
C VAL A 114 -6.44 1.50 -0.01
N ILE A 115 -6.63 2.51 -0.82
CA ILE A 115 -7.43 2.48 -2.05
C ILE A 115 -6.56 2.05 -3.22
N VAL A 116 -7.15 1.34 -4.17
CA VAL A 116 -6.56 0.99 -5.47
C VAL A 116 -7.41 1.60 -6.58
N MET A 117 -6.74 2.32 -7.48
CA MET A 117 -7.32 2.82 -8.72
C MET A 117 -6.54 2.26 -9.91
N ILE A 118 -7.27 1.89 -10.97
CA ILE A 118 -6.71 1.44 -12.25
C ILE A 118 -7.39 2.26 -13.35
N ASP A 119 -6.61 2.92 -14.19
CA ASP A 119 -7.07 3.81 -15.27
C ASP A 119 -8.17 4.78 -14.79
N ASP A 120 -7.85 5.59 -13.78
CA ASP A 120 -8.72 6.59 -13.14
C ASP A 120 -10.03 6.04 -12.52
N ARG A 121 -10.14 4.71 -12.35
CA ARG A 121 -11.31 4.07 -11.76
C ARG A 121 -10.97 3.43 -10.42
N TYR A 122 -11.83 3.63 -9.42
CA TYR A 122 -11.78 2.87 -8.18
C TYR A 122 -12.06 1.39 -8.44
N THR A 123 -11.10 0.54 -8.08
CA THR A 123 -11.20 -0.92 -8.28
C THR A 123 -11.30 -1.68 -6.97
N GLY A 124 -10.92 -1.08 -5.85
CA GLY A 124 -11.12 -1.67 -4.53
C GLY A 124 -10.24 -1.06 -3.45
N CYS A 125 -10.27 -1.67 -2.27
CA CYS A 125 -9.51 -1.19 -1.12
C CYS A 125 -9.08 -2.32 -0.17
N PHE A 126 -8.09 -2.01 0.68
CA PHE A 126 -7.57 -2.86 1.73
C PHE A 126 -7.74 -2.17 3.08
N PHE A 127 -8.29 -2.89 4.05
CA PHE A 127 -8.41 -2.44 5.44
C PHE A 127 -7.26 -3.01 6.23
N ILE A 128 -6.48 -2.12 6.85
CA ILE A 128 -5.21 -2.45 7.46
C ILE A 128 -5.25 -2.01 8.92
N THR A 129 -4.79 -2.90 9.79
CA THR A 129 -4.55 -2.61 11.19
C THR A 129 -3.06 -2.64 11.50
N GLU A 130 -2.70 -1.86 12.51
CA GLU A 130 -1.38 -1.86 13.11
C GLU A 130 -1.39 -2.86 14.26
N THR A 131 -0.50 -3.85 14.18
CA THR A 131 -0.35 -4.87 15.21
C THR A 131 0.85 -4.49 16.06
N THR A 132 0.61 -4.15 17.32
CA THR A 132 1.67 -4.13 18.33
C THR A 132 2.03 -5.57 18.65
N ALA A 133 3.32 -5.91 18.52
CA ALA A 133 3.84 -7.21 18.93
C ALA A 133 3.77 -7.39 20.45
#